data_AF-K0WFN5-F1
#
_entry.id   AF-K0WFN5-F1
#
_cell.length_a   1.000
_cell.length_b   1.000
_cell.length_c   1.000
_cell.angle_alpha   90.00
_cell.angle_beta   90.00
_cell.angle_gamma   90.00
#
_symmetry.space_group_name_H-M   'P 1'
#
loop_
_entity.id
_entity.type
_entity.pdbx_description
1 polymer ?
#
loop_
_entity_poly.entity_id
_entity_poly.type
_entity_poly.pdbx_seq_one_letter_code
_entity_poly.pdbx_strand_id
1 'polypeptide(L)' 'MHEADVSDAPDDDILRLEGIGKRFPGVVALKDVSMRIGRGKGHI' A
#
# COMPACT_ATOMS: atom_id res chain seq x y z
N MET A 1 14.96 30.34 -2.25
CA MET A 1 15.29 28.96 -1.82
C MET A 1 13.99 28.34 -1.34
N HIS A 2 13.45 27.34 -2.04
CA HIS A 2 12.28 26.61 -1.54
C HIS A 2 12.80 25.56 -0.56
N GLU A 3 12.50 25.74 0.72
CA GLU A 3 12.69 24.71 1.74
C GLU A 3 11.61 23.66 1.55
N ALA A 4 11.99 22.52 0.98
CA ALA A 4 11.23 21.29 1.11
C ALA A 4 11.82 20.54 2.31
N ASP A 5 11.27 20.81 3.49
CA ASP A 5 11.44 19.94 4.65
C ASP A 5 10.51 18.73 4.43
N VAL A 6 10.97 17.79 3.62
CA VAL A 6 10.38 16.45 3.52
C VAL A 6 11.24 15.57 4.39
N SER A 7 10.72 15.24 5.56
CA SER A 7 11.38 14.40 6.56
C SER A 7 11.92 13.12 5.90
N ASP A 8 13.25 13.01 5.84
CA ASP A 8 14.02 11.95 5.19
C ASP A 8 14.04 10.65 6.03
N ALA A 9 12.86 10.14 6.37
CA ALA A 9 12.73 8.70 6.52
C ALA A 9 12.33 8.20 5.12
N PRO A 10 13.14 7.35 4.45
CA PRO A 10 12.71 6.80 3.18
C PRO A 10 11.36 6.14 3.44
N ASP A 11 10.35 6.54 2.67
CA ASP A 11 9.08 5.85 2.64
C ASP A 11 9.40 4.41 2.19
N ASP A 12 9.63 3.54 3.18
CA ASP A 12 10.07 2.16 2.97
C ASP A 12 8.98 1.36 2.25
N ASP A 13 7.76 1.89 2.21
CA ASP A 13 6.61 1.35 1.50
C ASP A 13 6.82 1.48 -0.01
N ILE A 14 6.97 0.33 -0.67
CA ILE A 14 7.06 0.22 -2.13
C ILE A 14 5.70 0.02 -2.79
N LEU A 15 4.69 -0.40 -2.01
CA LEU A 15 3.31 -0.53 -2.47
C LEU A 15 2.35 -0.21 -1.33
N ARG A 16 1.38 0.64 -1.63
CA ARG A 16 0.26 0.93 -0.73
C ARG A 16 -1.04 0.60 -1.44
N LEU A 17 -1.86 -0.21 -0.81
CA LEU A 17 -3.19 -0.60 -1.26
C LEU A 17 -4.18 -0.05 -0.24
N GLU A 18 -5.19 0.67 -0.70
CA GLU A 18 -6.20 1.28 0.17
C GLU A 18 -7.60 0.98 -0.38
N GLY A 19 -8.45 0.40 0.47
CA GLY A 19 -9.84 0.11 0.13
C GLY A 19 -10.03 -0.79 -1.09
N ILE A 20 -9.07 -1.69 -1.36
CA ILE A 20 -9.11 -2.53 -2.57
C ILE A 20 -10.23 -3.55 -2.48
N GLY A 21 -11.07 -3.55 -3.52
CA GLY A 21 -12.11 -4.53 -3.75
C GLY A 21 -11.87 -5.32 -5.03
N LYS A 22 -12.24 -6.61 -5.02
CA LYS A 22 -12.20 -7.47 -6.21
C LYS A 22 -13.35 -8.45 -6.18
N ARG A 23 -14.08 -8.53 -7.28
CA ARG A 23 -15.23 -9.41 -7.46
C ARG A 23 -15.10 -10.18 -8.76
N PHE A 24 -15.58 -11.41 -8.73
CA PHE A 24 -15.83 -12.24 -9.89
C PHE A 24 -17.30 -12.68 -9.86
N PRO A 25 -17.88 -13.19 -10.96
CA PRO A 25 -19.25 -13.69 -10.94
C PRO A 25 -19.46 -14.70 -9.79
N GLY A 26 -20.39 -14.38 -8.88
CA GLY A 26 -20.71 -15.21 -7.71
C GLY A 26 -19.70 -15.17 -6.56
N VAL A 27 -18.58 -14.45 -6.66
CA VAL A 27 -17.50 -14.48 -5.67
C VAL A 27 -16.99 -13.08 -5.32
N VAL A 28 -16.88 -12.81 -4.02
CA VAL A 28 -16.13 -11.64 -3.51
C VAL A 28 -14.74 -12.11 -3.14
N ALA A 29 -13.73 -11.72 -3.93
CA ALA A 29 -12.35 -12.13 -3.73
C ALA A 29 -11.60 -11.20 -2.77
N LEU A 30 -11.86 -9.89 -2.82
CA LEU A 30 -11.32 -8.89 -1.89
C LEU A 30 -12.42 -7.90 -1.53
N LYS A 31 -12.49 -7.51 -0.26
CA LYS A 31 -13.42 -6.50 0.25
C LYS A 31 -12.70 -5.57 1.20
N ASP A 32 -12.59 -4.31 0.80
CA ASP A 32 -12.03 -3.22 1.61
C ASP A 32 -10.63 -3.53 2.19
N VAL A 33 -9.77 -4.08 1.33
CA VAL A 33 -8.44 -4.52 1.75
C VAL A 33 -7.47 -3.34 1.68
N SER A 34 -6.82 -3.07 2.80
CA SER A 34 -5.74 -2.08 2.88
C SER A 34 -4.45 -2.76 3.36
N MET A 35 -3.35 -2.52 2.66
CA MET A 35 -2.03 -3.00 3.08
C MET A 35 -0.92 -2.05 2.66
N ARG A 36 0.23 -2.19 3.31
CA ARG A 36 1.48 -1.52 2.97
C ARG A 36 2.55 -2.57 2.84
N ILE A 37 3.29 -2.56 1.73
CA ILE A 37 4.39 -3.49 1.49
C ILE A 37 5.68 -2.70 1.54
N GLY A 38 6.52 -3.02 2.53
CA GLY A 38 7.86 -2.46 2.66
C GLY A 38 8.90 -3.17 1.78
N ARG A 39 9.94 -2.45 1.36
CA ARG A 39 11.08 -3.01 0.62
C ARG A 39 11.78 -4.11 1.42
N GLY A 40 12.05 -5.25 0.80
CA GLY A 40 12.76 -6.37 1.43
C GLY A 40 11.98 -7.10 2.54
N LYS A 41 10.71 -6.78 2.76
CA LYS A 41 9.85 -7.43 3.77
C LYS A 41 8.92 -8.45 3.11
N GLY A 42 8.99 -9.70 3.56
CA GLY A 42 8.02 -10.74 3.19
C GLY A 42 6.65 -10.43 3.82
N HIS A 43 5.61 -10.44 3.01
CA HIS A 43 4.21 -10.35 3.45
C HIS A 43 3.56 -11.71 3.20
N ILE A 44 3.11 -12.37 4.27
CA ILE A 44 2.45 -13.70 4.26
C ILE A 44 1.01 -13.53 4.74
#